data_AF-A0A1Z1WR70-F1
#
_entry.id   AF-A0A1Z1WR70-F1
#
_cell.length_a   1.000
_cell.length_b   1.000
_cell.length_c   1.000
_cell.angle_alpha   90.00
_cell.angle_beta   90.00
_cell.angle_gamma   90.00
#
_symmetry.space_group_name_H-M   'P 1'
#
loop_
_entity.id
_entity.type
_entity.pdbx_description
1 polymer ?
#
loop_
_entity_poly.entity_id
_entity_poly.type
_entity_poly.pdbx_seq_one_letter_code
_entity_poly.pdbx_strand_id
1 'polypeptide(L)'
;MVRPGSTTAQAATCSTQAGPYQKQVEKFLGRPVDGRQSSADCKAIKAFQTKHGISPNAGYAGSVTWGVMSLMNNKKAAGSNPNKSGKCPVKQGPQSPAST
;
A
#
# COMPACT_ATOMS: atom_id res chain seq x y z
N MET A 1 -9.06 -35.63 11.27
CA MET A 1 -9.87 -34.70 10.45
C MET A 1 -8.94 -33.58 9.96
N VAL A 2 -8.33 -33.75 8.78
CA VAL A 2 -7.46 -32.73 8.18
C VAL A 2 -8.33 -31.63 7.59
N ARG A 3 -8.20 -30.40 8.08
CA ARG A 3 -8.80 -29.22 7.45
C ARG A 3 -7.92 -28.88 6.23
N PRO A 4 -8.40 -29.03 4.99
CA PRO A 4 -7.61 -28.65 3.84
C PRO A 4 -7.29 -27.15 3.95
N GLY A 5 -6.02 -26.84 3.73
CA GLY A 5 -5.49 -25.48 3.79
C GLY A 5 -6.33 -24.55 2.92
N SER A 6 -6.54 -23.34 3.44
CA SER A 6 -7.16 -22.23 2.74
C SER A 6 -6.53 -22.08 1.37
N THR A 7 -7.22 -22.60 0.36
CA THR A 7 -6.82 -22.52 -1.02
C THR A 7 -6.70 -21.05 -1.37
N THR A 8 -5.59 -20.70 -2.01
CA THR A 8 -5.26 -19.44 -2.66
C THR A 8 -6.20 -19.13 -3.85
N ALA A 9 -7.47 -19.51 -3.74
CA ALA A 9 -8.50 -19.52 -4.78
C ALA A 9 -9.68 -18.59 -4.47
N GLN A 10 -9.55 -17.72 -3.46
CA GLN A 10 -10.21 -16.41 -3.54
C GLN A 10 -9.41 -15.58 -4.54
N ALA A 11 -9.53 -15.91 -5.83
CA ALA A 11 -9.38 -14.93 -6.88
C ALA A 11 -10.52 -13.93 -6.68
N ALA A 12 -10.35 -13.10 -5.64
CA ALA A 12 -11.43 -12.50 -4.91
C ALA A 12 -12.27 -11.68 -5.88
N THR A 13 -13.57 -11.97 -5.88
CA THR A 13 -14.58 -11.05 -6.35
C THR A 13 -14.20 -9.68 -5.84
N CYS A 14 -14.22 -8.70 -6.75
CA CYS A 14 -13.86 -7.35 -6.43
C CYS A 14 -14.45 -6.92 -5.09
N SER A 15 -13.62 -6.45 -4.16
CA SER A 15 -14.12 -5.93 -2.89
C SER A 15 -15.14 -4.85 -3.19
N THR A 16 -16.34 -4.98 -2.60
CA THR A 16 -17.43 -4.01 -2.73
C THR A 16 -17.39 -2.96 -1.63
N GLN A 17 -16.52 -3.14 -0.63
CA GLN A 17 -16.37 -2.23 0.49
C GLN A 17 -15.22 -1.24 0.23
N ALA A 18 -15.46 0.05 0.49
CA ALA A 18 -14.42 1.06 0.49
C ALA A 18 -13.44 0.85 1.65
N GLY A 19 -12.15 1.02 1.36
CA GLY A 19 -11.11 0.98 2.38
C GLY A 19 -10.92 2.33 3.08
N PRO A 20 -10.25 2.36 4.25
CA PRO A 20 -9.97 3.61 4.97
C PRO A 20 -9.10 4.59 4.16
N TYR A 21 -8.39 4.10 3.15
CA TYR A 21 -7.53 4.91 2.27
C TYR A 21 -8.11 5.07 0.86
N GLN A 22 -9.42 4.85 0.68
CA GLN A 22 -10.07 4.84 -0.63
C GLN A 22 -9.73 6.10 -1.46
N LYS A 23 -9.95 7.29 -0.89
CA LYS A 23 -9.67 8.57 -1.56
C LYS A 23 -8.20 8.76 -1.93
N GLN A 24 -7.30 8.33 -1.05
CA GLN A 24 -5.86 8.43 -1.26
C GLN A 24 -5.40 7.51 -2.39
N VAL A 25 -5.95 6.30 -2.43
CA VAL A 25 -5.72 5.30 -3.46
C VAL A 25 -6.31 5.75 -4.81
N GLU A 26 -7.53 6.26 -4.83
CA GLU A 26 -8.16 6.85 -6.01
C GLU A 26 -7.30 7.96 -6.60
N LYS A 27 -6.86 8.91 -5.75
CA LYS A 27 -5.98 10.01 -6.16
C LYS A 27 -4.67 9.50 -6.75
N PHE A 28 -4.05 8.49 -6.13
CA PHE A 28 -2.81 7.89 -6.61
C PHE A 28 -2.99 7.22 -7.98
N LEU A 29 -4.12 6.52 -8.16
CA LEU A 29 -4.46 5.80 -9.39
C LEU A 29 -5.09 6.70 -10.48
N GLY A 30 -5.25 8.00 -10.24
CA GLY A 30 -5.88 8.93 -11.17
C GLY A 30 -7.37 8.65 -11.41
N ARG A 31 -8.06 8.12 -10.40
CA ARG A 31 -9.50 7.82 -10.40
C ARG A 31 -10.30 9.00 -9.82
N PRO A 32 -11.62 9.07 -10.09
CA PRO A 32 -12.50 10.00 -9.37
C PRO A 32 -12.36 9.80 -7.86
N VAL A 33 -12.15 10.89 -7.12
CA VAL A 33 -11.90 10.84 -5.67
C VAL A 33 -13.23 11.02 -4.92
N ASP A 34 -14.11 10.04 -5.04
CA ASP A 34 -15.42 10.04 -4.38
C ASP A 34 -15.42 9.23 -3.06
N GLY A 35 -14.36 8.48 -2.79
CA GLY A 35 -14.23 7.63 -1.62
C GLY A 35 -15.14 6.41 -1.64
N ARG A 36 -15.68 6.04 -2.79
CA ARG A 36 -16.56 4.88 -2.96
C ARG A 36 -15.79 3.77 -3.66
N GLN A 37 -16.15 2.54 -3.33
CA GLN A 37 -15.59 1.39 -4.02
C GLN A 37 -16.45 1.04 -5.23
N SER A 38 -16.08 1.58 -6.41
CA SER A 38 -16.70 1.16 -7.66
C SER A 38 -16.04 -0.12 -8.22
N SER A 39 -16.71 -0.75 -9.18
CA SER A 39 -16.12 -1.87 -9.92
C SER A 39 -14.86 -1.47 -10.70
N ALA A 40 -14.77 -0.21 -11.12
CA ALA A 40 -13.60 0.33 -11.80
C ALA A 40 -12.43 0.56 -10.82
N ASP A 41 -12.71 1.06 -9.62
CA ASP A 41 -11.68 1.28 -8.60
C ASP A 41 -11.14 -0.04 -8.09
N CYS A 42 -12.01 -1.02 -7.84
CA CYS A 42 -11.54 -2.34 -7.50
C CYS A 42 -10.60 -2.93 -8.57
N LYS A 43 -10.95 -2.85 -9.86
CA LYS A 43 -10.09 -3.33 -10.94
C LYS A 43 -8.74 -2.62 -10.96
N ALA A 44 -8.74 -1.30 -10.79
CA ALA A 44 -7.51 -0.51 -10.75
C ALA A 44 -6.64 -0.87 -9.53
N ILE A 45 -7.25 -1.00 -8.36
CA ILE A 45 -6.56 -1.40 -7.13
C ILE A 45 -6.01 -2.81 -7.23
N LYS A 46 -6.79 -3.76 -7.80
CA LYS A 46 -6.36 -5.15 -7.99
C LYS A 46 -5.20 -5.26 -8.99
N ALA A 47 -5.23 -4.47 -10.07
CA ALA A 47 -4.13 -4.39 -11.01
C ALA A 47 -2.85 -3.86 -10.33
N PHE A 48 -2.98 -2.82 -9.50
CA PHE A 48 -1.87 -2.32 -8.69
C PHE A 48 -1.34 -3.38 -7.72
N GLN A 49 -2.23 -4.04 -6.96
CA GLN A 49 -1.86 -5.09 -6.02
C GLN A 49 -1.14 -6.25 -6.71
N THR A 50 -1.62 -6.67 -7.87
CA THR A 50 -0.99 -7.73 -8.67
C THR A 50 0.39 -7.31 -9.15
N LYS A 51 0.52 -6.09 -9.68
CA LYS A 51 1.79 -5.54 -10.17
C LYS A 51 2.85 -5.42 -9.07
N HIS A 52 2.42 -5.21 -7.83
CA HIS A 52 3.31 -4.97 -6.68
C HIS A 52 3.34 -6.13 -5.67
N GLY A 53 2.77 -7.30 -6.01
CA GLY A 53 2.81 -8.49 -5.14
C GLY A 53 2.07 -8.33 -3.81
N ILE A 54 1.06 -7.46 -3.76
CA ILE A 54 0.28 -7.19 -2.53
C ILE A 54 -0.84 -8.22 -2.40
N SER A 55 -0.89 -8.90 -1.25
CA SER A 55 -1.92 -9.87 -0.90
C SER A 55 -2.73 -9.40 0.32
N PRO A 56 -4.06 -9.60 0.35
CA PRO A 56 -4.89 -10.20 -0.70
C PRO A 56 -5.12 -9.25 -1.89
N ASN A 57 -5.14 -9.80 -3.11
CA ASN A 57 -5.38 -9.06 -4.36
C ASN A 57 -6.88 -8.80 -4.63
N ALA A 58 -7.61 -8.39 -3.60
CA ALA A 58 -9.06 -8.22 -3.63
C ALA A 58 -9.52 -6.84 -4.14
N GLY A 59 -8.60 -5.97 -4.53
CA GLY A 59 -8.91 -4.61 -4.98
C GLY A 59 -9.31 -3.67 -3.83
N TYR A 60 -8.92 -3.97 -2.60
CA TYR A 60 -9.28 -3.19 -1.41
C TYR A 60 -8.23 -2.11 -1.06
N ALA A 61 -8.70 -0.89 -0.78
CA ALA A 61 -7.87 0.26 -0.38
C ALA A 61 -7.46 0.22 1.11
N GLY A 62 -6.81 -0.87 1.51
CA GLY A 62 -6.31 -1.09 2.87
C GLY A 62 -4.97 -0.41 3.14
N SER A 63 -4.51 -0.51 4.39
CA SER A 63 -3.26 0.07 4.89
C SER A 63 -2.03 -0.39 4.10
N VAL A 64 -1.95 -1.68 3.72
CA VAL A 64 -0.83 -2.22 2.93
C VAL A 64 -0.83 -1.61 1.52
N THR A 65 -1.98 -1.59 0.85
CA THR A 65 -2.13 -0.99 -0.49
C THR A 65 -1.68 0.47 -0.48
N TRP A 66 -2.19 1.26 0.47
CA TRP A 66 -1.82 2.67 0.61
C TRP A 66 -0.36 2.85 1.04
N GLY A 67 0.16 1.99 1.92
CA GLY A 67 1.55 2.06 2.37
C GLY A 67 2.55 1.98 1.21
N VAL A 68 2.30 1.08 0.26
CA VAL A 68 3.13 0.94 -0.95
C VAL A 68 3.01 2.18 -1.84
N MET A 69 1.80 2.68 -2.07
CA MET A 69 1.56 3.91 -2.86
C MET A 69 2.21 5.15 -2.21
N SER A 70 2.07 5.30 -0.91
CA SER A 70 2.67 6.37 -0.11
C SER A 70 4.20 6.30 -0.19
N LEU A 71 4.80 5.11 -0.07
CA LEU A 71 6.23 4.93 -0.24
C LEU A 71 6.70 5.39 -1.63
N MET A 72 5.96 5.07 -2.70
CA MET A 72 6.28 5.54 -4.05
C MET A 72 6.22 7.07 -4.17
N ASN A 73 5.21 7.71 -3.57
CA ASN A 73 5.10 9.17 -3.53
C ASN A 73 6.28 9.80 -2.77
N ASN A 74 6.64 9.25 -1.62
CA ASN A 74 7.78 9.72 -0.84
C ASN A 74 9.10 9.55 -1.60
N LYS A 75 9.32 8.40 -2.25
CA LYS A 75 10.50 8.18 -3.11
C LYS A 75 10.56 9.18 -4.26
N LYS A 76 9.42 9.45 -4.91
CA LYS A 76 9.32 10.46 -5.98
C LYS A 76 9.65 11.86 -5.46
N ALA A 77 9.18 12.23 -4.27
CA ALA A 77 9.45 13.53 -3.65
C ALA A 77 10.92 13.68 -3.19
N ALA A 78 11.52 12.59 -2.71
CA ALA A 78 12.93 12.53 -2.29
C ALA A 78 13.90 12.69 -3.47
N GLY A 79 13.53 12.19 -4.65
CA GLY A 79 14.38 12.22 -5.84
C GLY A 79 15.69 11.46 -5.59
N SER A 80 16.82 12.05 -5.98
CA SER A 80 18.16 11.47 -5.79
C SER A 80 18.67 11.52 -4.35
N ASN A 81 17.95 12.16 -3.42
CA ASN A 81 18.35 12.22 -2.02
C ASN A 81 17.29 11.53 -1.14
N PRO A 82 17.47 10.24 -0.80
CA PRO A 82 16.54 9.48 0.04
C PRO A 82 16.28 10.12 1.41
N ASN A 83 17.25 10.87 1.95
CA ASN A 83 17.11 11.59 3.22
C ASN A 83 16.80 13.10 3.02
N LYS A 84 16.16 13.49 1.92
CA LYS A 84 15.83 14.90 1.66
C LYS A 84 15.00 15.56 2.78
N SER A 85 14.19 14.76 3.48
CA SER A 85 13.38 15.22 4.62
C SER A 85 14.12 15.21 5.97
N GLY A 86 15.36 14.70 6.02
CA GLY A 86 16.15 14.57 7.25
C GLY A 86 15.56 13.60 8.27
N LYS A 87 14.66 12.71 7.86
CA LYS A 87 13.93 11.78 8.76
C LYS A 87 14.51 10.37 8.77
N CYS A 88 15.42 10.04 7.85
CA CYS A 88 16.11 8.77 7.88
C CYS A 88 17.21 8.83 8.94
N PRO A 89 17.26 7.90 9.90
CA PRO A 89 18.38 7.82 10.83
C PRO A 89 19.65 7.57 10.03
N VAL A 90 20.56 8.54 10.03
CA VAL A 90 21.91 8.34 9.50
C VAL A 90 22.71 7.60 10.57
N LYS A 91 23.37 6.50 10.20
CA LYS A 91 24.29 5.84 11.10
C LYS A 91 25.40 6.84 11.46
N GLN A 92 25.32 7.44 12.64
CA GLN A 92 26.52 7.84 13.34
C GLN A 92 27.19 6.53 13.76
N GLY A 93 28.50 6.40 13.55
CA GLY A 93 29.28 5.24 14.00
C GLY A 93 29.03 4.91 15.48
N PRO A 94 29.46 3.73 15.96
CA PRO A 94 28.94 3.08 17.17
C PRO A 94 28.72 4.08 18.31
N GLN A 95 27.46 4.44 18.54
CA GLN A 95 27.08 5.23 19.69
C GLN A 95 27.21 4.31 20.91
N SER A 96 28.31 4.54 21.61
CA SER A 96 28.48 4.35 23.05
C SER A 96 27.15 4.58 23.79
N PRO A 97 26.80 3.76 24.81
CA PRO A 97 25.45 3.65 25.33
C PRO A 97 24.91 4.98 25.87
N ALA A 98 23.68 5.32 25.48
CA ALA A 98 22.89 6.33 26.15
C ALA A 98 22.49 5.80 27.54
N SER A 99 23.02 6.41 28.60
CA SER A 99 22.50 6.32 29.96
C SER A 99 22.99 7.52 30.76
N THR A 100 22.17 8.59 30.76
CA THR A 100 21.96 9.47 31.92
C THR A 100 20.53 9.96 31.88
#